data_AF-A0A382MIC7-F1
#
_entry.id   AF-A0A382MIC7-F1
#
_cell.length_a   1.000
_cell.length_b   1.000
_cell.length_c   1.000
_cell.angle_alpha   90.00
_cell.angle_beta   90.00
_cell.angle_gamma   90.00
#
_symmetry.space_group_name_H-M   'P 1'
#
loop_
_entity.id
_entity.type
_entity.pdbx_description
1 polymer ?
#
loop_
_entity_poly.entity_id
_entity_poly.type
_entity_poly.pdbx_seq_one_letter_code
_entity_poly.pdbx_strand_id
1 'polypeptide(L)'
;EASSNLARYDGVRYTHRAELDPASTTLRAMYDRTRSEGFGAEVKRRIMLGTYALSAGYYDAYYLKAQRVRTLILRDYEQAFNTVDAVIMPTSPVPAFTLGEKINDPLQMYLLDIFTVSANLAGLPAISVPAGFTQERLPVGVQLVGRAFDEVGLLKIANAYERTNGWWKEAPSV
;
A
#
# COMPACT_ATOMS: atom_id res chain seq x y z
N GLU A 1 -12.48 1.10 2.22
CA GLU A 1 -12.23 1.20 0.76
C GLU A 1 -11.97 2.69 0.44
N ALA A 2 -11.06 2.99 -0.49
CA ALA A 2 -10.56 4.36 -0.69
C ALA A 2 -11.64 5.30 -1.25
N SER A 3 -12.46 4.86 -2.20
CA SER A 3 -13.55 5.65 -2.79
C SER A 3 -14.52 6.17 -1.73
N SER A 4 -14.88 5.33 -0.75
CA SER A 4 -15.74 5.74 0.37
C SER A 4 -15.04 6.75 1.29
N ASN A 5 -13.78 6.52 1.65
CA ASN A 5 -13.05 7.43 2.54
C ASN A 5 -12.85 8.82 1.92
N LEU A 6 -12.61 8.88 0.61
CA LEU A 6 -12.37 10.10 -0.15
C LEU A 6 -13.66 10.82 -0.58
N ALA A 7 -14.85 10.25 -0.34
CA ALA A 7 -16.12 10.90 -0.66
C ALA A 7 -16.34 12.21 0.13
N ARG A 8 -15.68 12.35 1.29
CA ARG A 8 -15.77 13.52 2.17
C ARG A 8 -15.12 14.80 1.62
N TYR A 9 -14.26 14.68 0.61
CA TYR A 9 -13.55 15.80 -0.01
C TYR A 9 -14.38 16.33 -1.17
N ASP A 10 -15.07 17.43 -0.91
CA ASP A 10 -16.21 17.86 -1.71
C ASP A 10 -16.29 19.40 -1.86
N GLY A 11 -15.36 20.14 -1.24
CA GLY A 11 -15.28 21.60 -1.26
C GLY A 11 -16.37 22.32 -0.45
N VAL A 12 -17.20 21.62 0.32
CA VAL A 12 -18.30 22.23 1.09
C VAL A 12 -17.83 22.72 2.45
N ARG A 13 -17.16 21.86 3.22
CA ARG A 13 -16.70 22.18 4.58
C ARG A 13 -15.25 22.64 4.62
N TYR A 14 -14.41 22.05 3.77
CA TYR A 14 -12.96 22.25 3.71
C TYR A 14 -12.43 21.73 2.36
N THR A 15 -11.12 21.91 2.12
CA THR A 15 -10.38 21.63 0.86
C THR A 15 -10.69 22.57 -0.31
N HIS A 16 -10.00 22.33 -1.43
CA HIS A 16 -10.25 22.99 -2.71
C HIS A 16 -11.74 23.01 -3.04
N ARG A 17 -12.23 24.12 -3.57
CA ARG A 17 -13.57 24.27 -4.14
C ARG A 17 -13.41 24.92 -5.50
N ALA A 18 -13.92 24.26 -6.53
CA ALA A 18 -13.85 24.82 -7.88
C ALA A 18 -14.70 26.09 -7.97
N GLU A 19 -14.18 27.09 -8.68
CA GLU A 19 -14.97 28.25 -9.09
C GLU A 19 -15.96 27.83 -10.18
N LEU A 20 -17.20 28.31 -10.09
CA LEU A 20 -18.26 28.01 -11.04
C LEU A 20 -18.81 29.29 -11.63
N ASP A 21 -19.21 29.21 -12.90
CA ASP A 21 -19.96 30.28 -13.54
C ASP A 21 -21.33 30.46 -12.81
N PRO A 22 -21.65 31.67 -12.33
CA PRO A 22 -22.93 32.00 -11.72
C PRO A 22 -24.16 31.69 -12.60
N ALA A 23 -23.99 31.64 -13.92
CA ALA A 23 -25.06 31.41 -14.88
C ALA A 23 -25.42 29.92 -15.11
N SER A 24 -24.61 28.97 -14.64
CA SER A 24 -24.81 27.52 -14.88
C SER A 24 -24.51 26.64 -13.65
N THR A 25 -24.91 27.09 -12.46
CA THR A 25 -24.47 26.49 -11.21
C THR A 25 -25.46 25.44 -10.67
N THR A 26 -25.12 24.16 -10.81
CA THR A 26 -25.76 23.09 -10.03
C THR A 26 -24.83 22.59 -8.93
N LEU A 27 -25.38 22.10 -7.81
CA LEU A 27 -24.58 21.47 -6.76
C LEU A 27 -23.78 20.28 -7.29
N ARG A 28 -24.34 19.55 -8.26
CA ARG A 28 -23.64 18.45 -8.94
C ARG A 28 -22.42 18.94 -9.72
N ALA A 29 -22.56 20.01 -10.51
CA ALA A 29 -21.45 20.60 -11.24
C ALA A 29 -20.32 21.06 -10.30
N MET A 30 -20.68 21.60 -9.12
CA MET A 30 -19.70 21.93 -8.08
C MET A 30 -18.90 20.73 -7.63
N TYR A 31 -19.56 19.62 -7.26
CA TYR A 31 -18.89 18.42 -6.79
C TYR A 31 -18.00 17.79 -7.87
N ASP A 32 -18.54 17.64 -9.08
CA ASP A 32 -17.84 17.01 -10.20
C ASP A 32 -16.56 17.79 -10.55
N ARG A 33 -16.66 19.13 -10.65
CA ARG A 33 -15.52 19.99 -10.98
C ARG A 33 -14.50 20.05 -9.84
N THR A 34 -14.95 20.24 -8.60
CA THR A 34 -14.07 20.31 -7.42
C THR A 34 -13.22 19.05 -7.27
N ARG A 35 -13.85 17.87 -7.41
CA ARG A 35 -13.15 16.59 -7.29
C ARG A 35 -12.27 16.30 -8.51
N SER A 36 -12.69 16.74 -9.69
CA SER A 36 -11.89 16.60 -10.92
C SER A 36 -10.64 17.46 -10.91
N GLU A 37 -10.69 18.67 -10.37
CA GLU A 37 -9.53 19.55 -10.24
C GLU A 37 -8.64 19.14 -9.06
N GLY A 38 -9.24 18.78 -7.93
CA GLY A 38 -8.51 18.54 -6.68
C GLY A 38 -7.81 17.18 -6.58
N PHE A 39 -8.26 16.15 -7.30
CA PHE A 39 -7.61 14.83 -7.26
C PHE A 39 -6.61 14.64 -8.39
N GLY A 40 -5.45 14.05 -8.07
CA GLY A 40 -4.51 13.56 -9.07
C GLY A 40 -5.02 12.33 -9.83
N ALA A 41 -4.36 11.98 -10.94
CA ALA A 41 -4.79 10.90 -11.83
C ALA A 41 -4.91 9.53 -11.14
N GLU A 42 -3.94 9.14 -10.31
CA GLU A 42 -3.96 7.86 -9.59
C GLU A 42 -5.09 7.79 -8.56
N VAL A 43 -5.36 8.90 -7.86
CA VAL A 43 -6.44 8.98 -6.88
C VAL A 43 -7.80 8.79 -7.57
N LYS A 44 -8.03 9.46 -8.72
CA LYS A 44 -9.23 9.25 -9.52
C LYS A 44 -9.36 7.81 -9.98
N ARG A 45 -8.27 7.19 -10.45
CA ARG A 45 -8.25 5.78 -10.89
C ARG A 45 -8.72 4.84 -9.78
N ARG A 46 -8.21 5.03 -8.55
CA ARG A 46 -8.62 4.25 -7.38
C ARG A 46 -10.06 4.51 -6.95
N ILE A 47 -10.55 5.76 -7.02
CA ILE A 47 -11.96 6.09 -6.72
C ILE A 47 -12.88 5.39 -7.72
N MET A 48 -12.58 5.43 -9.02
CA MET A 48 -13.39 4.80 -10.06
C MET A 48 -13.43 3.27 -9.89
N LEU A 49 -12.28 2.64 -9.69
CA LEU A 49 -12.20 1.19 -9.46
C LEU A 49 -12.94 0.77 -8.18
N GLY A 50 -12.76 1.53 -7.10
CA GLY A 50 -13.43 1.31 -5.82
C GLY A 50 -14.95 1.40 -5.91
N THR A 51 -15.44 2.44 -6.59
CA THR A 51 -16.88 2.64 -6.82
C THR A 51 -17.46 1.51 -7.66
N TYR A 52 -16.73 1.05 -8.68
CA TYR A 52 -17.14 -0.09 -9.50
C TYR A 52 -17.18 -1.39 -8.68
N ALA A 53 -16.13 -1.69 -7.91
CA ALA A 53 -16.04 -2.90 -7.10
C ALA A 53 -17.12 -2.97 -6.01
N LEU A 54 -17.65 -1.83 -5.57
CA LEU A 54 -18.74 -1.74 -4.58
C LEU A 54 -20.13 -1.63 -5.21
N SER A 55 -20.23 -1.52 -6.53
CA SER A 55 -21.53 -1.33 -7.21
C SER A 55 -22.41 -2.58 -7.13
N ALA A 56 -23.73 -2.36 -7.06
CA ALA A 56 -24.71 -3.45 -7.04
C ALA A 56 -24.58 -4.30 -8.32
N GLY A 57 -24.47 -5.63 -8.15
CA GLY A 57 -24.20 -6.59 -9.22
C GLY A 57 -22.74 -7.02 -9.35
N TYR A 58 -21.78 -6.20 -8.89
CA TYR A 58 -20.35 -6.53 -8.91
C TYR A 58 -19.74 -6.73 -7.52
N TYR A 59 -20.44 -6.27 -6.47
CA TYR A 59 -20.02 -6.41 -5.08
C TYR A 59 -19.60 -7.85 -4.69
N ASP A 60 -20.45 -8.84 -4.98
CA ASP A 60 -20.18 -10.23 -4.61
C ASP A 60 -18.98 -10.81 -5.36
N ALA A 61 -18.89 -10.50 -6.67
CA ALA A 61 -17.86 -11.02 -7.55
C ALA A 61 -16.47 -10.45 -7.27
N TYR A 62 -16.39 -9.18 -6.83
CA TYR A 62 -15.14 -8.50 -6.59
C TYR A 62 -14.85 -8.32 -5.09
N TYR A 63 -15.64 -7.51 -4.40
CA TYR A 63 -15.34 -7.13 -3.02
C TYR A 63 -15.51 -8.30 -2.03
N LEU A 64 -16.64 -9.01 -2.07
CA LEU A 64 -16.87 -10.15 -1.17
C LEU A 64 -15.89 -11.29 -1.48
N LYS A 65 -15.60 -11.55 -2.77
CA LYS A 65 -14.60 -12.54 -3.17
C LYS A 65 -13.20 -12.18 -2.65
N ALA A 66 -12.78 -10.92 -2.76
CA ALA A 66 -11.51 -10.46 -2.23
C ALA A 66 -11.41 -10.62 -0.70
N GLN A 67 -12.50 -10.35 0.03
CA GLN A 67 -12.55 -10.57 1.48
C GLN A 67 -12.43 -12.06 1.86
N ARG A 68 -12.99 -12.97 1.05
CA ARG A 68 -12.77 -14.42 1.25
C ARG A 68 -11.32 -14.82 1.00
N VAL A 69 -10.69 -14.29 -0.05
CA VAL A 69 -9.25 -14.54 -0.33
C VAL A 69 -8.38 -13.99 0.78
N ARG A 70 -8.70 -12.82 1.34
CA ARG A 70 -8.03 -12.26 2.52
C ARG A 70 -8.03 -13.24 3.70
N THR A 71 -9.14 -13.93 3.95
CA THR A 71 -9.21 -14.97 5.00
C THR A 71 -8.28 -16.14 4.72
N LEU A 72 -8.10 -16.54 3.46
CA LEU A 72 -7.15 -17.61 3.10
C LEU A 72 -5.70 -17.18 3.39
N ILE A 73 -5.33 -15.96 3.01
CA ILE A 73 -3.99 -15.40 3.29
C ILE A 73 -3.72 -15.37 4.81
N LEU A 74 -4.70 -14.95 5.62
CA LEU A 74 -4.56 -14.96 7.07
C LEU A 74 -4.28 -16.38 7.60
N ARG A 75 -5.02 -17.38 7.10
CA ARG A 75 -4.86 -18.79 7.52
C ARG A 75 -3.49 -19.34 7.15
N ASP A 76 -2.94 -18.96 6.00
CA ASP A 76 -1.60 -19.39 5.59
C ASP A 76 -0.53 -18.88 6.58
N TYR A 77 -0.65 -17.63 7.04
CA TYR A 77 0.22 -17.11 8.10
C TYR A 77 -0.01 -17.80 9.45
N GLU A 78 -1.26 -17.99 9.87
CA GLU A 78 -1.59 -18.72 11.11
C GLU A 78 -0.98 -20.13 11.10
N GLN A 79 -1.07 -20.82 9.96
CA GLN A 79 -0.49 -22.14 9.79
C GLN A 79 1.04 -22.11 9.88
N ALA A 80 1.69 -21.17 9.19
CA ALA A 80 3.14 -21.02 9.24
C ALA A 80 3.63 -20.71 10.67
N PHE A 81 2.92 -19.85 11.40
CA PHE A 81 3.30 -19.47 12.75
C PHE A 81 3.17 -20.57 13.80
N ASN A 82 2.61 -21.74 13.46
CA ASN A 82 2.69 -22.93 14.30
C ASN A 82 4.10 -23.53 14.34
N THR A 83 4.94 -23.26 13.35
CA THR A 83 6.28 -23.85 13.22
C THR A 83 7.41 -22.81 13.20
N VAL A 84 7.11 -21.54 12.93
CA VAL A 84 8.09 -20.45 12.91
C VAL A 84 7.63 -19.25 13.74
N ASP A 85 8.57 -18.43 14.19
CA ASP A 85 8.28 -17.20 14.95
C ASP A 85 8.16 -15.94 14.09
N ALA A 86 8.74 -15.97 12.89
CA ALA A 86 8.64 -14.91 11.90
C ALA A 86 8.75 -15.49 10.48
N VAL A 87 8.16 -14.80 9.50
CA VAL A 87 8.33 -15.08 8.07
C VAL A 87 9.25 -14.03 7.49
N ILE A 88 10.25 -14.45 6.71
CA ILE A 88 11.24 -13.58 6.07
C ILE A 88 11.06 -13.56 4.55
N MET A 89 11.15 -12.38 3.94
CA MET A 89 11.07 -12.18 2.49
C MET A 89 11.76 -10.88 2.08
N PRO A 90 12.14 -10.66 0.81
CA PRO A 90 12.54 -9.35 0.35
C PRO A 90 11.43 -8.32 0.61
N THR A 91 11.78 -7.09 0.98
CA THR A 91 10.77 -6.02 1.14
C THR A 91 10.20 -5.59 -0.21
N SER A 92 11.04 -5.56 -1.24
CA SER A 92 10.68 -5.18 -2.61
C SER A 92 11.25 -6.20 -3.59
N PRO A 93 10.57 -6.50 -4.71
CA PRO A 93 11.10 -7.41 -5.74
C PRO A 93 12.29 -6.82 -6.50
N VAL A 94 12.47 -5.49 -6.48
CA VAL A 94 13.55 -4.78 -7.15
C VAL A 94 14.12 -3.67 -6.25
N PRO A 95 15.38 -3.26 -6.46
CA PRO A 95 15.94 -2.04 -5.86
C PRO A 95 15.18 -0.78 -6.26
N ALA A 96 15.54 0.36 -5.66
CA ALA A 96 14.98 1.66 -6.05
C ALA A 96 15.19 1.90 -7.56
N PHE A 97 14.10 2.26 -8.25
CA PHE A 97 14.11 2.59 -9.68
C PHE A 97 14.12 4.11 -9.89
N THR A 98 14.40 4.54 -11.11
CA THR A 98 14.57 5.96 -11.44
C THR A 98 13.24 6.72 -11.49
N LEU A 99 13.29 8.04 -11.28
CA LEU A 99 12.10 8.88 -11.38
C LEU A 99 11.51 8.81 -12.79
N GLY A 100 10.20 8.56 -12.88
CA GLY A 100 9.49 8.45 -14.15
C GLY A 100 9.54 7.06 -14.80
N GLU A 101 10.32 6.11 -14.28
CA GLU A 101 10.50 4.80 -14.92
C GLU A 101 9.21 3.98 -15.00
N LYS A 102 8.38 4.02 -13.96
CA LYS A 102 7.16 3.20 -13.82
C LYS A 102 5.86 3.99 -13.77
N ILE A 103 5.88 5.28 -14.13
CA ILE A 103 4.70 6.16 -14.00
C ILE A 103 3.65 5.93 -15.10
N ASN A 104 4.07 5.38 -16.24
CA ASN A 104 3.21 5.20 -17.42
C ASN A 104 2.43 3.87 -17.38
N ASP A 105 2.83 2.91 -16.55
CA ASP A 105 2.14 1.63 -16.36
C ASP A 105 1.77 1.45 -14.87
N PRO A 106 0.51 1.74 -14.49
CA PRO A 106 0.04 1.57 -13.13
C PRO A 106 0.21 0.14 -12.58
N LEU A 107 0.15 -0.89 -13.43
CA LEU A 107 0.28 -2.28 -12.98
C LEU A 107 1.71 -2.58 -12.54
N GLN A 108 2.73 -2.05 -13.23
CA GLN A 108 4.12 -2.18 -12.80
C GLN A 108 4.35 -1.54 -11.43
N MET A 109 3.69 -0.43 -11.15
CA MET A 109 3.76 0.21 -9.83
C MET A 109 3.15 -0.66 -8.75
N TYR A 110 2.02 -1.32 -9.02
CA TYR A 110 1.35 -2.19 -8.04
C TYR A 110 2.13 -3.48 -7.74
N LEU A 111 2.88 -4.00 -8.72
CA LEU A 111 3.73 -5.19 -8.52
C LEU A 111 4.88 -4.97 -7.53
N LEU A 112 5.24 -3.71 -7.24
CA LEU A 112 6.25 -3.40 -6.23
C LEU A 112 5.81 -3.81 -4.82
N ASP A 113 4.50 -3.85 -4.57
CA ASP A 113 3.94 -4.18 -3.26
C ASP A 113 3.65 -5.68 -3.06
N ILE A 114 4.13 -6.54 -3.98
CA ILE A 114 3.82 -7.99 -3.98
C ILE A 114 4.20 -8.69 -2.67
N PHE A 115 5.26 -8.23 -2.01
CA PHE A 115 5.72 -8.79 -0.74
C PHE A 115 5.19 -8.03 0.49
N THR A 116 4.60 -6.85 0.34
CA THR A 116 4.20 -6.01 1.49
C THR A 116 2.70 -6.11 1.79
N VAL A 117 1.86 -6.23 0.76
CA VAL A 117 0.38 -6.22 0.92
C VAL A 117 -0.14 -7.38 1.76
N SER A 118 0.49 -8.54 1.71
CA SER A 118 0.02 -9.74 2.42
C SER A 118 -0.04 -9.53 3.94
N ALA A 119 0.94 -8.83 4.52
CA ALA A 119 0.96 -8.50 5.95
C ALA A 119 -0.20 -7.56 6.34
N ASN A 120 -0.50 -6.56 5.51
CA ASN A 120 -1.64 -5.66 5.74
C ASN A 120 -2.98 -6.40 5.65
N LEU A 121 -3.12 -7.30 4.68
CA LEU A 121 -4.31 -8.13 4.51
C LEU A 121 -4.52 -9.05 5.71
N ALA A 122 -3.46 -9.70 6.19
CA ALA A 122 -3.51 -10.56 7.37
C ALA A 122 -3.63 -9.76 8.69
N GLY A 123 -3.35 -8.46 8.70
CA GLY A 123 -3.36 -7.63 9.90
C GLY A 123 -2.20 -7.91 10.84
N LEU A 124 -1.03 -8.23 10.28
CA LEU A 124 0.16 -8.64 11.02
C LEU A 124 1.20 -7.51 11.09
N PRO A 125 2.02 -7.45 12.16
CA PRO A 125 3.16 -6.55 12.21
C PRO A 125 4.25 -7.01 11.23
N ALA A 126 4.84 -6.05 10.54
CA ALA A 126 5.97 -6.28 9.63
C ALA A 126 7.00 -5.17 9.77
N ILE A 127 8.29 -5.52 9.67
CA ILE A 127 9.42 -4.58 9.71
C ILE A 127 10.35 -4.85 8.53
N SER A 128 10.84 -3.79 7.90
CA SER A 128 11.91 -3.88 6.89
C SER A 128 13.22 -3.42 7.50
N VAL A 129 14.28 -4.23 7.36
CA VAL A 129 15.64 -3.90 7.81
C VAL A 129 16.63 -3.95 6.63
N PRO A 130 17.72 -3.14 6.66
CA PRO A 130 18.71 -3.13 5.60
C PRO A 130 19.43 -4.48 5.46
N ALA A 131 19.46 -5.01 4.24
CA ALA A 131 20.03 -6.31 3.91
C ALA A 131 21.23 -6.24 2.95
N GLY A 132 21.79 -5.04 2.76
CA GLY A 132 22.95 -4.78 1.91
C GLY A 132 22.61 -3.82 0.78
N PHE A 133 23.43 -3.87 -0.26
CA PHE A 133 23.36 -2.96 -1.39
C PHE A 133 23.51 -3.71 -2.71
N THR A 134 22.96 -3.14 -3.79
CA THR A 134 23.25 -3.58 -5.16
C THR A 134 24.68 -3.23 -5.57
N GLN A 135 25.10 -3.68 -6.76
CA GLN A 135 26.39 -3.29 -7.35
C GLN A 135 26.48 -1.76 -7.54
N GLU A 136 25.36 -1.13 -7.85
CA GLU A 136 25.20 0.33 -8.01
C GLU A 136 24.98 1.06 -6.68
N ARG A 137 25.23 0.40 -5.54
CA ARG A 137 25.09 0.97 -4.19
C ARG A 137 23.67 1.42 -3.82
N LEU A 138 22.64 0.79 -4.39
CA LEU A 138 21.26 1.01 -3.98
C LEU A 138 20.90 0.14 -2.77
N PRO A 139 20.27 0.67 -1.71
CA PRO A 139 19.88 -0.13 -0.55
C PRO A 139 18.90 -1.26 -0.90
N VAL A 140 19.12 -2.43 -0.32
CA VAL A 140 18.23 -3.60 -0.39
C VAL A 140 17.66 -3.86 1.00
N GLY A 141 16.35 -4.13 1.08
CA GLY A 141 15.66 -4.42 2.34
C GLY A 141 15.17 -5.86 2.42
N VAL A 142 15.25 -6.43 3.62
CA VAL A 142 14.56 -7.67 3.96
C VAL A 142 13.44 -7.37 4.95
N GLN A 143 12.28 -7.96 4.71
CA GLN A 143 11.09 -7.83 5.53
C GLN A 143 10.94 -9.05 6.43
N LEU A 144 10.63 -8.79 7.70
CA LEU A 144 10.23 -9.77 8.69
C LEU A 144 8.78 -9.51 9.06
N VAL A 145 7.94 -10.54 8.97
CA VAL A 145 6.53 -10.50 9.40
C VAL A 145 6.38 -11.34 10.66
N GLY A 146 5.85 -10.74 11.72
CA GLY A 146 5.64 -11.37 13.02
C GLY A 146 4.19 -11.78 13.27
N ARG A 147 3.96 -12.47 14.38
CA ARG A 147 2.60 -12.81 14.86
C ARG A 147 1.86 -11.54 15.28
N ALA A 148 0.52 -11.60 15.25
CA ALA A 148 -0.32 -10.51 15.74
C ALA A 148 0.07 -10.13 17.18
N PHE A 149 0.33 -8.84 17.43
CA PHE A 149 0.71 -8.28 18.73
C PHE A 149 2.06 -8.74 19.31
N ASP A 150 2.94 -9.35 18.50
CA ASP A 150 4.29 -9.73 18.92
C ASP A 150 5.37 -8.84 18.30
N GLU A 151 5.16 -7.52 18.31
CA GLU A 151 6.14 -6.54 17.83
C GLU A 151 7.45 -6.63 18.64
N VAL A 152 7.37 -7.00 19.92
CA VAL A 152 8.55 -7.19 20.78
C VAL A 152 9.41 -8.35 20.29
N GLY A 153 8.81 -9.50 19.99
CA GLY A 153 9.50 -10.65 19.39
C GLY A 153 10.09 -10.28 18.03
N LEU A 154 9.31 -9.62 17.18
CA LEU A 154 9.74 -9.18 15.86
C LEU A 154 10.95 -8.23 15.92
N LEU A 155 10.93 -7.24 16.82
CA LEU A 155 12.03 -6.30 17.03
C LEU A 155 13.28 -6.99 17.57
N LYS A 156 13.16 -8.04 18.40
CA LYS A 156 14.31 -8.82 18.86
C LYS A 156 14.99 -9.54 17.70
N ILE A 157 14.21 -10.16 16.80
CA ILE A 157 14.73 -10.83 15.60
C ILE A 157 15.43 -9.80 14.70
N ALA A 158 14.79 -8.66 14.44
CA ALA A 158 15.37 -7.57 13.64
C ALA A 158 16.70 -7.06 14.22
N ASN A 159 16.74 -6.76 15.53
CA ASN A 159 17.97 -6.31 16.20
C ASN A 159 19.07 -7.39 16.18
N ALA A 160 18.71 -8.68 16.29
CA ALA A 160 19.69 -9.76 16.16
C ALA A 160 20.32 -9.78 14.75
N TYR A 161 19.49 -9.66 13.71
CA TYR A 161 19.94 -9.58 12.32
C TYR A 161 20.83 -8.36 12.04
N GLU A 162 20.46 -7.19 12.57
CA GLU A 162 21.25 -5.96 12.38
C GLU A 162 22.62 -6.03 13.06
N ARG A 163 22.70 -6.65 14.24
CA ARG A 163 23.96 -6.82 14.98
C ARG A 163 24.95 -7.73 14.28
N THR A 164 24.49 -8.71 13.51
CA THR A 164 25.35 -9.64 12.79
C THR A 164 25.88 -9.08 11.48
N ASN A 165 25.14 -8.17 10.82
CA ASN A 165 25.45 -7.75 9.45
C ASN A 165 25.95 -6.30 9.32
N GLY A 166 25.56 -5.39 10.23
CA GLY A 166 26.10 -4.02 10.25
C GLY A 166 25.66 -3.09 9.11
N TRP A 167 24.82 -3.54 8.16
CA TRP A 167 24.36 -2.74 7.01
C TRP A 167 23.69 -1.42 7.40
N TRP A 168 23.04 -1.36 8.56
CA TRP A 168 22.42 -0.16 9.12
C TRP A 168 23.42 0.97 9.44
N LYS A 169 24.73 0.67 9.49
CA LYS A 169 25.80 1.66 9.71
C LYS A 169 26.29 2.29 8.41
N GLU A 170 25.96 1.71 7.26
CA GLU A 170 26.37 2.20 5.96
C GLU A 170 25.31 3.13 5.37
N ALA A 171 25.75 4.26 4.83
CA ALA A 171 24.93 5.12 4.00
C ALA A 171 25.37 5.00 2.53
N PRO A 172 24.45 5.04 1.56
CA PRO A 172 24.82 5.24 0.17
C PRO A 172 25.51 6.61 0.01
N SER A 173 26.49 6.69 -0.89
CA SER A 173 27.10 7.96 -1.28
C SER A 173 26.05 8.82 -1.98
N VAL A 174 25.80 10.02 -1.46
CA VAL A 174 24.92 11.04 -2.06
C VAL A 174 25.53 11.58 -3.34
#